data_AF-X8CRV6-F1
#
_entry.id   AF-X8CRV6-F1
#
_cell.length_a   1.000
_cell.length_b   1.000
_cell.length_c   1.000
_cell.angle_alpha   90.00
_cell.angle_beta   90.00
_cell.angle_gamma   90.00
#
_symmetry.space_group_name_H-M   'P 1'
#
loop_
_entity.id
_entity.type
_entity.pdbx_description
1 polymer ?
#
loop_
_entity_poly.entity_id
_entity_poly.type
_entity_poly.pdbx_seq_one_letter_code
_entity_poly.pdbx_strand_id
1 'polypeptide(L)'
;MVMGGLEGVATKHHCHTPEITLTSATTATGIWAMEDLLIFGDGRELYGAGHYHETYEKRDGRWQIKSLHLTRTILRMTGGDDGRR
;
A
#
# COMPACT_ATOMS: atom_id res chain seq x y z
N MET A 1 -6.62 1.40 -5.18
CA MET A 1 -6.82 0.33 -6.19
C MET A 1 -5.49 0.18 -6.93
N VAL A 2 -4.84 -0.98 -6.84
CA VAL A 2 -3.66 -1.27 -7.67
C VAL A 2 -4.18 -1.64 -9.06
N MET A 3 -3.91 -0.80 -10.06
CA MET A 3 -4.29 -1.05 -11.45
C MET A 3 -3.10 -1.58 -12.22
N GLY A 4 -3.22 -2.80 -12.75
CA GLY A 4 -2.45 -3.35 -13.88
C GLY A 4 -0.95 -3.52 -13.64
N GLY A 5 -0.50 -4.76 -13.41
CA GLY A 5 0.93 -5.11 -13.36
C GLY A 5 1.32 -6.20 -12.37
N LEU A 6 0.37 -6.69 -11.56
CA LEU A 6 0.61 -7.68 -10.50
C LEU A 6 -0.22 -8.97 -10.68
N GLU A 7 -0.70 -9.24 -11.90
CA GLU A 7 -1.45 -10.48 -12.15
C GLU A 7 -0.54 -11.68 -11.86
N GLY A 8 -0.98 -12.56 -10.96
CA GLY A 8 -0.20 -13.70 -10.48
C GLY A 8 0.88 -13.39 -9.42
N VAL A 9 0.97 -12.15 -8.92
CA VAL A 9 1.91 -11.78 -7.85
C VAL A 9 1.24 -11.96 -6.49
N ALA A 10 1.87 -12.70 -5.59
CA ALA A 10 1.39 -12.80 -4.20
C ALA A 10 1.80 -11.54 -3.43
N THR A 11 0.85 -10.86 -2.80
CA THR A 11 1.11 -9.60 -2.11
C THR A 11 0.70 -9.65 -0.64
N LYS A 12 1.48 -8.97 0.21
CA LYS A 12 1.20 -8.74 1.62
C LYS A 12 1.35 -7.24 1.88
N HIS A 13 0.35 -6.65 2.54
CA HIS A 13 0.38 -5.26 2.99
C HIS A 13 0.06 -5.22 4.47
N HIS A 14 0.97 -4.71 5.29
CA HIS A 14 0.72 -4.43 6.70
C HIS A 14 0.71 -2.93 6.91
N CYS A 15 -0.33 -2.44 7.58
CA CYS A 15 -0.44 -1.04 7.99
C CYS A 15 -0.36 -0.96 9.51
N HIS A 16 0.28 0.10 10.01
CA HIS A 16 0.65 0.25 11.42
C HIS A 16 0.29 1.65 11.93
N THR A 17 0.05 1.73 13.24
CA THR A 17 -0.05 2.98 14.03
C THR A 17 -0.79 4.11 13.30
N PRO A 18 -2.09 3.95 13.01
CA PRO A 18 -2.84 4.96 12.28
C PRO A 18 -2.92 6.30 13.00
N GLU A 19 -2.76 7.37 12.24
CA GLU A 19 -3.12 8.73 12.64
C GLU A 19 -4.38 9.15 11.88
N ILE A 20 -5.54 9.10 12.54
CA ILE A 20 -6.84 9.38 11.91
C ILE A 20 -7.44 10.65 12.50
N THR A 21 -7.91 11.54 11.63
CA THR A 21 -8.63 12.76 12.01
C THR A 21 -10.00 12.79 11.35
N LEU A 22 -11.06 12.83 12.16
CA LEU A 22 -12.42 13.12 11.65
C LEU A 22 -12.50 14.61 11.32
N THR A 23 -12.81 14.95 10.07
CA THR A 23 -12.90 16.35 9.61
C THR A 23 -14.34 16.84 9.51
N SER A 24 -15.32 15.93 9.53
CA SER A 24 -16.75 16.21 9.71
C SER A 24 -17.50 14.95 10.12
N ALA A 25 -18.83 15.01 10.21
CA ALA A 25 -19.68 13.83 10.40
C ALA A 25 -19.56 12.79 9.25
N THR A 26 -19.06 13.21 8.08
CA THR A 26 -19.02 12.39 6.86
C THR A 26 -17.66 12.39 6.16
N THR A 27 -16.61 13.01 6.73
CA THR A 27 -15.26 13.05 6.12
C THR A 27 -14.18 12.82 7.17
N ALA A 28 -13.06 12.22 6.75
CA ALA A 28 -11.88 12.00 7.59
C ALA A 28 -10.60 11.98 6.75
N THR A 29 -9.45 12.10 7.41
CA THR A 29 -8.12 11.86 6.84
C THR A 29 -7.40 10.80 7.67
N GLY A 30 -6.46 10.08 7.04
CA GLY A 30 -5.67 9.05 7.69
C GLY A 30 -4.24 9.02 7.17
N ILE A 31 -3.29 8.84 8.07
CA ILE A 31 -1.91 8.48 7.73
C ILE A 31 -1.64 7.09 8.29
N TRP A 32 -1.08 6.22 7.46
CA TRP A 32 -0.71 4.86 7.85
C TRP A 32 0.74 4.59 7.47
N ALA A 33 1.58 4.28 8.45
CA ALA A 33 2.84 3.63 8.15
C ALA A 33 2.55 2.24 7.56
N MET A 34 3.18 1.88 6.46
CA MET A 34 2.94 0.60 5.78
C MET A 34 4.23 -0.12 5.42
N GLU A 35 4.14 -1.44 5.37
CA GLU A 35 5.09 -2.38 4.75
C GLU A 35 4.36 -3.17 3.65
N ASP A 36 4.97 -3.31 2.47
CA ASP A 36 4.52 -4.20 1.40
C ASP A 36 5.58 -5.22 0.99
N LEU A 37 5.14 -6.45 0.72
CA LEU A 37 5.94 -7.52 0.12
C LEU A 37 5.19 -8.09 -1.07
N LEU A 38 5.83 -8.10 -2.23
CA LEU A 38 5.33 -8.71 -3.46
C LEU A 38 6.27 -9.85 -3.84
N ILE A 39 5.73 -11.03 -4.07
CA ILE A 39 6.45 -12.22 -4.50
C ILE A 39 6.00 -12.56 -5.93
N PHE A 40 6.92 -12.44 -6.88
CA PHE A 40 6.67 -12.72 -8.29
C PHE A 40 6.86 -14.21 -8.58
N GLY A 41 6.16 -14.74 -9.59
CA GLY A 41 6.25 -16.14 -9.97
C GLY A 41 7.62 -16.61 -10.46
N ASP A 42 8.53 -15.69 -10.77
CA ASP A 42 9.92 -15.94 -11.17
C ASP A 42 10.92 -15.90 -10.00
N GLY A 43 10.42 -15.84 -8.75
CA GLY A 43 11.24 -15.82 -7.55
C GLY A 43 11.82 -14.44 -7.19
N ARG A 44 11.49 -13.38 -7.94
CA ARG A 44 11.77 -12.01 -7.50
C ARG A 44 10.86 -11.62 -6.35
N GLU A 45 11.38 -10.74 -5.51
CA GLU A 45 10.64 -10.11 -4.43
C GLU A 45 10.80 -8.59 -4.48
N LEU A 46 9.73 -7.86 -4.19
CA LEU A 46 9.76 -6.43 -3.92
C LEU A 46 9.34 -6.22 -2.48
N TYR A 47 10.24 -5.65 -1.69
CA TYR A 47 9.93 -5.15 -0.35
C TYR A 47 9.84 -3.62 -0.41
N GLY A 48 8.79 -3.06 0.17
CA GLY A 48 8.66 -1.62 0.32
C GLY A 48 8.12 -1.22 1.68
N ALA A 49 8.44 0.03 2.04
CA ALA A 49 7.90 0.69 3.22
C ALA A 49 7.61 2.16 2.89
N GLY A 50 6.69 2.76 3.63
CA GLY A 50 6.26 4.12 3.35
C GLY A 50 5.04 4.54 4.16
N HIS A 51 4.36 5.56 3.65
CA HIS A 51 3.15 6.10 4.28
C HIS A 51 2.02 6.20 3.26
N TYR A 52 0.87 5.63 3.59
CA TYR A 52 -0.37 5.98 2.93
C TYR A 52 -0.91 7.27 3.53
N HIS A 53 -1.25 8.22 2.66
CA HIS A 53 -2.04 9.40 2.97
C HIS A 53 -3.41 9.21 2.33
N GLU A 54 -4.42 9.00 3.18
CA GLU A 54 -5.77 8.69 2.76
C GLU A 54 -6.74 9.83 3.10
N THR A 55 -7.74 10.01 2.24
CA THR A 55 -8.95 10.75 2.58
C THR A 55 -10.14 9.81 2.53
N TYR A 56 -11.12 10.02 3.39
CA TYR A 56 -12.31 9.20 3.51
C TYR A 56 -13.57 10.03 3.37
N GLU A 57 -14.61 9.39 2.86
CA GLU A 57 -15.97 9.92 2.86
C GLU A 57 -16.97 8.85 3.30
N LYS A 58 -17.97 9.26 4.06
CA LYS A 58 -19.07 8.41 4.48
C LYS A 58 -20.23 8.57 3.49
N ARG A 59 -20.53 7.53 2.73
CA ARG A 59 -21.65 7.45 1.79
C ARG A 59 -22.58 6.33 2.21
N ASP A 60 -23.88 6.61 2.31
CA ASP A 60 -24.91 5.63 2.68
C ASP A 60 -24.58 4.88 3.99
N GLY A 61 -24.10 5.63 4.99
CA GLY A 61 -23.75 5.09 6.29
C GLY A 61 -22.39 4.36 6.36
N ARG A 62 -21.67 4.19 5.24
CA ARG A 62 -20.40 3.45 5.15
C ARG A 62 -19.23 4.36 4.82
N TRP A 63 -18.12 4.19 5.52
CA TRP A 63 -16.86 4.85 5.19
C TRP A 63 -16.22 4.19 3.96
N GLN A 64 -15.71 5.02 3.06
CA GLN A 64 -14.98 4.60 1.87
C GLN A 64 -13.70 5.42 1.77
N ILE A 65 -12.63 4.82 1.24
CA ILE A 65 -11.42 5.55 0.84
C ILE A 65 -11.76 6.37 -0.39
N LYS A 66 -11.72 7.69 -0.26
CA LYS A 66 -11.97 8.65 -1.34
C LYS A 66 -10.69 8.88 -2.16
N SER A 67 -9.54 9.00 -1.51
CA SER A 67 -8.24 9.08 -2.16
C SER A 67 -7.18 8.36 -1.35
N LEU A 68 -6.16 7.84 -2.03
CA LEU A 68 -5.00 7.20 -1.42
C LEU A 68 -3.76 7.66 -2.18
N HIS A 69 -2.79 8.21 -1.47
CA HIS A 69 -1.46 8.51 -1.98
C HIS A 69 -0.42 7.75 -1.17
N LEU A 70 0.39 6.92 -1.85
CA LEU A 70 1.51 6.23 -1.22
C LEU A 70 2.81 6.99 -1.45
N THR A 71 3.45 7.43 -0.37
CA THR A 71 4.83 7.89 -0.41
C THR A 71 5.74 6.75 0.05
N ARG A 72 6.50 6.15 -0.88
CA ARG A 72 7.49 5.12 -0.54
C ARG A 72 8.78 5.75 -0.05
N THR A 73 9.24 5.32 1.12
CA THR A 73 10.54 5.69 1.69
C THR A 73 11.57 4.60 1.51
N ILE A 74 11.13 3.34 1.41
CA ILE A 74 11.94 2.17 1.09
C ILE A 74 11.33 1.46 -0.10
N LEU A 75 12.18 1.10 -1.05
CA LEU A 75 11.83 0.20 -2.15
C LEU A 75 13.06 -0.63 -2.50
N ARG A 76 12.95 -1.94 -2.31
CA ARG A 76 14.03 -2.89 -2.58
C ARG A 76 13.50 -4.04 -3.42
N MET A 77 14.23 -4.35 -4.49
CA MET A 77 14.04 -5.58 -5.27
C MET A 77 15.12 -6.58 -4.91
N THR A 78 14.76 -7.85 -4.81
CA THR A 78 15.66 -9.00 -4.64
C THR A 78 15.26 -10.14 -5.57
N GLY A 79 16.21 -10.99 -5.96
CA GLY A 79 15.97 -12.11 -6.88
C GLY A 79 16.07 -11.72 -8.36
N GLY A 80 16.19 -12.74 -9.22
CA GLY A 80 16.60 -12.64 -10.62
C GLY A 80 18.01 -13.17 -10.80
N ASP A 81 18.21 -14.05 -11.79
CA ASP A 81 19.50 -14.65 -12.14
C ASP A 81 20.55 -13.53 -12.33
N ASP A 82 21.54 -13.46 -11.43
CA ASP A 82 22.63 -12.49 -11.46
C ASP A 82 23.73 -12.89 -12.45
N GLY A 83 23.48 -13.91 -13.29
CA GLY A 83 24.32 -14.28 -14.42
C GLY A 83 25.73 -14.72 -14.02
N ARG A 84 26.00 -14.94 -12.72
CA ARG A 84 27.25 -15.50 -12.23
C ARG A 84 27.11 -17.01 -12.11
N ARG A 85 27.34 -17.68 -13.24
CA ARG A 85 27.95 -19.02 -13.26
C ARG A 85 29.43 -18.92 -12.92
#